data_AF-A0A257W319-F1
#
_entry.id   AF-A0A257W319-F1
#
_cell.length_a   1.000
_cell.length_b   1.000
_cell.length_c   1.000
_cell.angle_alpha   90.00
_cell.angle_beta   90.00
_cell.angle_gamma   90.00
#
_symmetry.space_group_name_H-M   'P 1'
#
loop_
_entity.id
_entity.type
_entity.pdbx_description
1 polymer ?
#
loop_
_entity_poly.entity_id
_entity_poly.type
_entity_poly.pdbx_seq_one_letter_code
_entity_poly.pdbx_strand_id
1 'polypeptide(L)'
;MRQVGEPSVEEILESIKKVIARDNRIDAGRVEAAQVRPRRDPTPTPSASPAQPRVVRERGDVLDLTEVAAQIMAGDHAHGEVEVDDEPDFAEADDDNIDAPLLAAATTASMRDSLAALAMLSEPGAQPQIVRSGETSLEGLVREMLRPMLAEWLDKNLPPVVEKMVSTEIARIVGKKS
;
A
#
# COMPACT_ATOMS: atom_id res chain seq x y z
N MET A 1 -42.61 2.11 15.05
CA MET A 1 -41.29 1.44 15.15
C MET A 1 -40.31 2.31 14.39
N ARG A 2 -39.51 3.13 15.08
CA ARG A 2 -38.56 4.07 14.45
C ARG A 2 -37.14 3.62 14.75
N GLN A 3 -36.28 3.78 13.75
CA GLN A 3 -34.97 3.18 13.58
C GLN A 3 -34.05 3.51 14.75
N VAL A 4 -33.68 2.47 15.50
CA VAL A 4 -32.54 2.48 16.40
C VAL A 4 -31.37 1.95 15.58
N GLY A 5 -30.39 2.78 15.23
CA GLY A 5 -29.08 2.24 14.85
C GLY A 5 -28.24 2.94 13.78
N GLU A 6 -28.70 4.01 13.12
CA GLU A 6 -27.81 4.75 12.20
C GLU A 6 -27.13 5.90 12.96
N PRO A 7 -25.78 5.90 13.09
CA PRO A 7 -25.07 6.98 13.77
C PRO A 7 -25.28 8.29 13.03
N SER A 8 -25.48 9.38 13.78
CA SER A 8 -25.69 10.70 13.19
C SER A 8 -24.44 11.16 12.44
N VAL A 9 -24.59 11.96 11.39
CA VAL A 9 -23.47 12.48 10.59
C VAL A 9 -22.45 13.21 11.48
N GLU A 10 -22.93 13.93 12.49
CA GLU A 10 -22.09 14.63 13.46
C GLU A 10 -21.28 13.65 14.33
N GLU A 11 -21.84 12.51 14.71
CA GLU A 11 -21.14 11.46 15.46
C GLU A 11 -20.05 10.79 14.59
N ILE A 12 -20.34 10.60 13.30
CA ILE A 12 -19.36 10.10 12.32
C ILE A 12 -18.19 11.09 12.21
N LEU A 13 -18.47 12.38 12.09
CA LEU A 13 -17.45 13.43 11.99
C LEU A 13 -16.62 13.55 13.28
N GLU A 14 -17.25 13.46 14.45
CA GLU A 14 -16.56 13.46 15.74
C GLU A 14 -15.67 12.22 15.92
N SER A 15 -16.13 11.05 15.47
CA SER A 15 -15.35 9.81 15.49
C SER A 15 -14.11 9.91 14.59
N ILE A 16 -14.27 10.40 13.35
CA ILE A 16 -13.15 10.62 12.42
C ILE A 16 -12.14 11.63 13.01
N LYS A 17 -12.62 12.76 13.55
CA LYS A 17 -11.76 13.78 14.18
C LYS A 17 -10.98 13.21 15.37
N LYS A 18 -11.61 12.35 16.19
CA LYS A 18 -10.97 11.72 17.34
C LYS A 18 -9.90 10.70 16.94
N VAL A 19 -10.13 9.95 15.86
CA VAL A 19 -9.15 8.99 15.32
C VAL A 19 -7.95 9.73 14.73
N ILE A 20 -8.16 10.77 13.91
CA ILE A 20 -7.07 11.57 13.33
C ILE A 20 -6.24 12.25 14.42
N ALA A 21 -6.87 12.82 15.45
CA ALA A 21 -6.15 13.45 16.55
C ALA A 21 -5.36 12.43 17.41
N ARG A 22 -5.82 11.17 17.46
CA ARG A 22 -5.12 10.07 18.14
C ARG A 22 -3.91 9.61 17.32
N ASP A 23 -4.07 9.41 16.02
CA ASP A 23 -2.99 8.99 15.12
C ASP A 23 -1.90 10.06 15.00
N ASN A 24 -2.28 11.34 14.85
CA ASN A 24 -1.29 12.43 14.81
C ASN A 24 -0.46 12.52 16.10
N ARG A 25 -1.04 12.17 17.27
CA ARG A 25 -0.31 12.09 18.54
C ARG A 25 0.65 10.89 18.60
N ILE A 26 0.25 9.76 18.01
CA ILE A 26 1.09 8.56 17.91
C ILE A 26 2.25 8.83 16.95
N ASP A 27 1.99 9.47 15.81
CA ASP A 27 3.01 9.84 14.83
C ASP A 27 3.97 10.91 15.39
N ALA A 28 3.47 11.93 16.08
CA ALA A 28 4.31 12.90 16.78
C ALA A 28 5.22 12.21 17.81
N GLY A 29 4.69 11.29 18.61
CA GLY A 29 5.48 10.51 19.57
C GLY A 29 6.53 9.60 18.93
N ARG A 30 6.25 9.06 17.73
CA ARG A 30 7.20 8.25 16.95
C ARG A 30 8.31 9.11 16.34
N VAL A 31 7.98 10.31 15.87
CA VAL A 31 8.94 11.27 15.32
C VAL A 31 9.86 11.80 16.42
N GLU A 32 9.35 12.08 17.62
CA GLU A 32 10.18 12.48 18.77
C GLU A 32 11.06 11.33 19.29
N ALA A 33 10.53 10.10 19.37
CA ALA A 33 11.32 8.93 19.77
C ALA A 33 12.44 8.56 18.78
N ALA A 34 12.28 8.93 17.50
CA ALA A 34 13.32 8.78 16.47
C ALA A 34 14.42 9.85 16.57
N GLN A 35 14.09 11.07 17.01
CA GLN A 35 15.04 12.18 17.14
C GLN A 35 15.89 12.13 18.41
N VAL A 36 15.45 11.46 19.47
CA VAL A 36 16.14 11.41 20.79
C VAL A 36 17.15 10.26 20.92
N ARG A 37 17.46 9.50 19.86
CA ARG A 37 18.53 8.48 19.92
C ARG A 37 19.91 9.14 19.79
N PRO A 38 20.79 9.11 20.82
CA PRO A 38 22.16 9.59 20.67
C PRO A 38 22.93 8.68 19.71
N ARG A 39 23.60 9.29 18.72
CA ARG A 39 24.61 8.66 17.87
C ARG A 39 25.60 7.89 18.75
N ARG A 40 25.61 6.56 18.65
CA ARG A 40 26.65 5.71 19.22
C ARG A 40 27.80 5.65 18.21
N ASP A 41 28.98 6.04 18.66
CA ASP A 41 30.23 5.93 17.90
C ASP A 41 30.53 4.48 17.47
N PRO A 42 31.06 4.25 16.27
CA PRO A 42 31.51 2.92 15.83
C PRO A 42 32.93 2.64 16.36
N THR A 43 33.12 1.46 16.97
CA THR A 43 34.45 0.90 17.26
C THR A 43 35.14 0.45 15.96
N PRO A 44 36.47 0.57 15.84
CA PRO A 44 37.19 0.21 14.62
C PRO A 44 37.50 -1.29 14.60
N THR A 45 37.13 -1.96 13.52
CA THR A 45 37.74 -3.24 13.10
C THR A 45 38.54 -2.97 11.82
N PRO A 46 39.80 -3.42 11.70
CA PRO A 46 40.60 -3.18 10.52
C PRO A 46 40.33 -4.21 9.42
N SER A 47 40.37 -3.73 8.18
CA SER A 47 40.60 -4.47 6.93
C SER A 47 39.39 -5.04 6.18
N ALA A 48 38.80 -4.20 5.32
CA ALA A 48 38.50 -4.54 3.93
C ALA A 48 38.43 -3.24 3.10
N SER A 49 39.04 -3.27 1.92
CA SER A 49 39.24 -2.20 0.94
C SER A 49 38.05 -1.22 0.76
N PRO A 50 38.26 0.09 0.53
CA PRO A 50 37.17 1.03 0.29
C PRO A 50 36.58 0.78 -1.11
N ALA A 51 35.49 0.01 -1.17
CA ALA A 51 34.59 0.06 -2.30
C ALA A 51 34.01 1.48 -2.36
N GLN A 52 34.43 2.23 -3.38
CA GLN A 52 33.87 3.53 -3.70
C GLN A 52 32.33 3.43 -3.72
N PRO A 53 31.59 4.44 -3.24
CA PRO A 53 30.14 4.42 -3.32
C PRO A 53 29.78 4.35 -4.81
N ARG A 54 29.27 3.20 -5.24
CA ARG A 54 28.69 3.03 -6.56
C ARG A 54 27.46 3.94 -6.56
N VAL A 55 27.62 5.13 -7.13
CA VAL A 55 26.52 6.04 -7.41
C VAL A 55 25.57 5.25 -8.30
N VAL A 56 24.48 4.75 -7.71
CA VAL A 56 23.36 4.23 -8.47
C VAL A 56 22.81 5.44 -9.19
N ARG A 57 23.26 5.66 -10.43
CA ARG A 57 22.57 6.54 -11.37
C ARG A 57 21.29 5.82 -11.76
N GLU A 58 20.32 5.82 -10.85
CA GLU A 58 18.93 5.56 -11.23
C GLU A 58 18.57 6.67 -12.20
N ARG A 59 18.39 6.29 -13.48
CA ARG A 59 17.55 7.06 -14.38
C ARG A 59 16.14 6.96 -13.80
N GLY A 60 15.83 7.91 -12.94
CA GLY A 60 14.52 8.12 -12.37
C GLY A 60 14.54 9.57 -11.97
N ASP A 61 13.96 10.41 -12.81
CA ASP A 61 13.70 11.80 -12.48
C ASP A 61 12.77 11.76 -11.26
N VAL A 62 13.34 11.93 -10.06
CA VAL A 62 12.58 11.87 -8.82
C VAL A 62 11.76 13.13 -8.77
N LEU A 63 10.47 13.01 -9.07
CA LEU A 63 9.56 14.14 -9.11
C LEU A 63 9.34 14.67 -7.69
N ASP A 64 9.77 15.90 -7.44
CA ASP A 64 9.51 16.59 -6.18
C ASP A 64 8.09 17.18 -6.20
N LEU A 65 7.17 16.54 -5.47
CA LEU A 65 5.78 16.98 -5.37
C LEU A 65 5.64 18.36 -4.72
N THR A 66 6.62 18.77 -3.90
CA THR A 66 6.64 20.10 -3.28
C THR A 66 6.95 21.18 -4.30
N GLU A 67 7.83 20.90 -5.26
CA GLU A 67 8.18 21.77 -6.38
C GLU A 67 7.01 21.88 -7.38
N VAL A 68 6.38 20.76 -7.72
CA VAL A 68 5.19 20.75 -8.60
C VAL A 68 4.02 21.51 -7.96
N ALA A 69 3.78 21.33 -6.66
CA ALA A 69 2.75 22.07 -5.94
C ALA A 69 3.05 23.57 -5.90
N ALA A 70 4.33 23.95 -5.73
CA ALA A 70 4.74 25.35 -5.79
C ALA A 70 4.55 25.94 -7.20
N GLN A 71 4.87 25.20 -8.27
CA GLN A 71 4.69 25.63 -9.66
C GLN A 71 3.20 25.87 -10.00
N ILE A 72 2.31 24.97 -9.54
CA ILE A 72 0.86 25.11 -9.75
C ILE A 72 0.31 26.31 -8.98
N MET A 73 0.79 26.54 -7.76
CA MET A 73 0.37 27.68 -6.92
C MET A 73 0.97 29.02 -7.37
N ALA A 74 2.15 28.99 -7.99
CA ALA A 74 2.86 30.18 -8.48
C ALA A 74 2.29 30.72 -9.80
N GLY A 75 1.29 30.06 -10.39
CA GLY A 75 0.55 30.59 -11.54
C GLY A 75 1.37 30.75 -12.82
N ASP A 76 2.57 30.16 -12.89
CA ASP A 76 3.40 30.16 -14.10
C ASP A 76 2.90 29.07 -15.06
N HIS A 77 1.70 29.32 -15.58
CA HIS A 77 1.27 28.74 -16.83
C HIS A 77 2.08 29.44 -17.94
N ALA A 78 3.23 28.89 -18.28
CA ALA A 78 3.91 29.17 -19.55
C ALA A 78 3.09 28.57 -20.72
N HIS A 79 1.86 29.05 -20.90
CA HIS A 79 1.13 28.94 -22.15
C HIS A 79 1.45 30.20 -22.94
N GLY A 80 2.04 29.99 -24.12
CA GLY A 80 2.50 31.05 -25.01
C GLY A 80 1.44 32.12 -25.22
N GLU A 81 1.93 33.35 -25.34
CA GLU A 81 1.21 34.57 -25.68
C GLU A 81 0.07 34.29 -26.68
N VAL A 82 -1.16 34.22 -26.18
CA VAL A 82 -2.35 34.45 -26.97
C VAL A 82 -2.79 35.85 -26.57
N GLU A 83 -2.55 36.83 -27.43
CA GLU A 83 -3.21 38.13 -27.37
C GLU A 83 -4.72 37.86 -27.46
N VAL A 84 -5.40 37.87 -26.31
CA VAL A 84 -6.86 37.85 -26.24
C VAL A 84 -7.30 39.31 -26.28
N ASP A 85 -7.44 39.84 -27.49
CA ASP A 85 -8.20 41.05 -27.73
C ASP A 85 -9.68 40.65 -27.81
N ASP A 86 -10.29 40.42 -26.64
CA ASP A 86 -11.73 40.25 -26.51
C ASP A 86 -12.17 40.95 -25.22
N GLU A 87 -12.69 42.15 -25.41
CA GLU A 87 -13.52 42.85 -24.43
C GLU A 87 -14.64 41.89 -24.01
N PRO A 88 -14.90 41.67 -22.71
CA PRO A 88 -15.96 40.76 -22.29
C PRO A 88 -17.32 41.37 -22.66
N ASP A 89 -17.89 40.93 -23.79
CA ASP A 89 -19.29 41.13 -24.10
C ASP A 89 -20.09 40.29 -23.11
N PHE A 90 -20.61 40.93 -22.06
CA PHE A 90 -21.58 40.34 -21.15
C PHE A 90 -22.93 40.24 -21.87
N ALA A 91 -22.98 39.44 -22.94
CA ALA A 91 -24.24 38.96 -23.47
C ALA A 91 -24.82 37.99 -22.44
N GLU A 92 -26.03 38.29 -21.98
CA GLU A 92 -26.78 37.54 -20.96
C GLU A 92 -26.69 36.04 -21.24
N ALA A 93 -25.97 35.32 -20.38
CA ALA A 93 -25.99 33.88 -20.37
C ALA A 93 -27.38 33.43 -19.93
N ASP A 94 -28.19 32.97 -20.88
CA ASP A 94 -29.42 32.23 -20.60
C ASP A 94 -29.10 31.07 -19.64
N ASP A 95 -29.72 31.09 -18.46
CA ASP A 95 -29.56 30.17 -17.32
C ASP A 95 -30.17 28.76 -17.58
N ASP A 96 -30.40 28.38 -18.83
CA ASP A 96 -31.25 27.22 -19.17
C ASP A 96 -30.48 26.00 -19.74
N ASN A 97 -29.15 25.92 -19.59
CA ASN A 97 -28.40 24.73 -20.03
C ASN A 97 -27.62 24.04 -18.91
N ILE A 98 -28.37 23.56 -17.90
CA ILE A 98 -27.87 22.69 -16.82
C ILE A 98 -27.44 21.31 -17.36
N ASP A 99 -27.83 20.97 -18.60
CA ASP A 99 -27.50 19.70 -19.27
C ASP A 99 -26.23 19.76 -20.13
N ALA A 100 -25.52 20.90 -20.17
CA ALA A 100 -24.25 21.00 -20.87
C ALA A 100 -23.15 20.21 -20.13
N PRO A 101 -22.35 19.38 -20.84
CA PRO A 101 -21.26 18.64 -20.21
C PRO A 101 -20.28 19.58 -19.53
N LEU A 102 -20.09 19.41 -18.22
CA LEU A 102 -19.17 20.21 -17.39
C LEU A 102 -17.69 20.03 -17.75
N LEU A 103 -17.39 19.10 -18.66
CA LEU A 103 -16.05 18.78 -19.13
C LEU A 103 -15.97 18.94 -20.64
N ALA A 104 -14.91 19.60 -21.10
CA ALA A 104 -14.59 19.67 -22.51
C ALA A 104 -14.34 18.28 -23.08
N ALA A 105 -14.86 18.01 -24.29
CA ALA A 105 -14.75 16.71 -24.94
C ALA A 105 -13.29 16.25 -25.13
N ALA A 106 -12.37 17.19 -25.37
CA ALA A 106 -10.94 16.93 -25.47
C ALA A 106 -10.35 16.40 -24.15
N THR A 107 -10.77 16.95 -23.00
CA THR A 107 -10.33 16.50 -21.69
C THR A 107 -10.82 15.08 -21.41
N THR A 108 -12.07 14.77 -21.74
CA THR A 108 -12.62 13.41 -21.59
C THR A 108 -11.89 12.39 -22.47
N ALA A 109 -11.50 12.77 -23.70
CA ALA A 109 -10.71 11.92 -24.58
C ALA A 109 -9.33 11.63 -23.97
N SER A 110 -8.63 12.67 -23.49
CA SER A 110 -7.31 12.49 -22.85
C SER A 110 -7.35 11.62 -21.59
N MET A 111 -8.41 11.72 -20.77
CA MET A 111 -8.58 10.84 -19.61
C MET A 111 -8.83 9.38 -20.01
N ARG A 112 -9.56 9.14 -21.10
CA ARG A 112 -9.78 7.77 -21.61
C ARG A 112 -8.50 7.17 -22.15
N ASP A 113 -7.68 7.96 -22.85
CA ASP A 113 -6.40 7.51 -23.39
C ASP A 113 -5.39 7.19 -22.28
N SER A 114 -5.30 8.02 -21.23
CA SER A 114 -4.42 7.75 -20.08
C SER A 114 -4.87 6.50 -19.31
N LEU A 115 -6.19 6.32 -19.13
CA LEU A 115 -6.74 5.14 -18.48
C LEU A 115 -6.52 3.86 -19.32
N ALA A 116 -6.61 3.97 -20.65
CA ALA A 116 -6.29 2.86 -21.56
C ALA A 116 -4.81 2.46 -21.49
N ALA A 117 -3.89 3.44 -21.43
CA ALA A 117 -2.47 3.18 -21.26
C ALA A 117 -2.16 2.50 -19.91
N LEU A 118 -2.80 2.94 -18.83
CA LEU A 118 -2.68 2.31 -17.51
C LEU A 118 -3.25 0.88 -17.50
N ALA A 119 -4.37 0.65 -18.18
CA ALA A 119 -4.95 -0.68 -18.30
C ALA A 119 -4.01 -1.65 -19.04
N MET A 120 -3.37 -1.20 -20.12
CA MET A 120 -2.36 -1.99 -20.84
C MET A 120 -1.13 -2.33 -19.98
N LEU A 121 -0.71 -1.42 -19.09
CA LEU A 121 0.39 -1.68 -18.14
C LEU A 121 -0.03 -2.60 -16.97
N SER A 122 -1.30 -2.55 -16.60
CA SER A 122 -1.90 -3.34 -15.51
C SER A 122 -2.31 -4.75 -15.94
N GLU A 123 -2.26 -5.07 -17.23
CA GLU A 123 -2.65 -6.38 -17.72
C GLU A 123 -1.63 -7.43 -17.27
N PRO A 124 -2.01 -8.42 -16.44
CA PRO A 124 -1.08 -9.45 -15.99
C PRO A 124 -0.59 -10.23 -17.22
N GLY A 125 0.73 -10.23 -17.46
CA GLY A 125 1.35 -10.91 -18.61
C GLY A 125 1.16 -12.43 -18.68
N ALA A 126 0.42 -13.03 -17.74
CA ALA A 126 0.05 -14.43 -17.74
C ALA A 126 -1.43 -14.58 -17.36
N GLN A 127 -2.18 -15.37 -18.13
CA GLN A 127 -3.54 -15.77 -17.77
C GLN A 127 -3.51 -16.48 -16.41
N PRO A 128 -4.46 -16.19 -15.49
CA PRO A 128 -4.55 -16.91 -14.23
C PRO A 128 -4.81 -18.38 -14.55
N GLN A 129 -3.80 -19.22 -14.33
CA GLN A 129 -3.96 -20.66 -14.38
C GLN A 129 -4.88 -21.04 -13.21
N ILE A 130 -6.16 -21.27 -13.51
CA ILE A 130 -7.11 -21.89 -12.59
C ILE A 130 -6.73 -23.38 -12.54
N VAL A 131 -5.64 -23.68 -11.85
CA VAL A 131 -5.37 -25.04 -11.36
C VAL A 131 -6.27 -25.26 -10.15
N ARG A 132 -6.74 -26.52 -10.02
CA ARG A 132 -7.75 -26.99 -9.05
C ARG A 132 -7.80 -26.17 -7.77
N SER A 133 -9.00 -25.69 -7.45
CA SER A 133 -9.46 -25.10 -6.19
C SER A 133 -8.49 -25.30 -5.01
N GLY A 134 -7.48 -24.43 -4.89
CA GLY A 134 -6.47 -24.49 -3.82
C GLY A 134 -5.06 -24.05 -4.22
N GLU A 135 -4.63 -24.22 -5.46
CA GLU A 135 -3.28 -23.79 -5.88
C GLU A 135 -3.31 -22.34 -6.36
N THR A 136 -3.59 -21.40 -5.45
CA THR A 136 -3.28 -20.01 -5.74
C THR A 136 -1.78 -19.89 -5.99
N SER A 137 -1.35 -19.09 -6.99
CA SER A 137 0.08 -18.90 -7.33
C SER A 137 0.95 -18.56 -6.11
N LEU A 138 0.34 -17.98 -5.06
CA LEU A 138 1.01 -17.63 -3.82
C LEU A 138 1.05 -18.80 -2.83
N GLU A 139 -0.05 -19.54 -2.66
CA GLU A 139 -0.08 -20.71 -1.76
C GLU A 139 0.95 -21.76 -2.19
N GLY A 140 1.07 -22.02 -3.50
CA GLY A 140 2.08 -22.93 -4.02
C GLY A 140 3.50 -22.50 -3.67
N LEU A 141 3.82 -21.22 -3.87
CA LEU A 141 5.14 -20.66 -3.54
C LEU A 141 5.42 -20.73 -2.04
N VAL A 142 4.47 -20.31 -1.21
CA VAL A 142 4.58 -20.34 0.26
C VAL A 142 4.74 -21.78 0.76
N ARG A 143 4.02 -22.74 0.17
CA ARG A 143 4.14 -24.16 0.51
C ARG A 143 5.53 -24.71 0.20
N GLU A 144 6.09 -24.39 -0.95
CA GLU A 144 7.46 -24.81 -1.30
C GLU A 144 8.51 -24.18 -0.36
N MET A 145 8.30 -22.95 0.09
CA MET A 145 9.17 -22.30 1.08
C MET A 145 9.01 -22.87 2.49
N LEU A 146 7.79 -23.24 2.91
CA LEU A 146 7.52 -23.77 4.25
C LEU A 146 7.81 -25.27 4.39
N ARG A 147 7.82 -26.03 3.29
CA ARG A 147 8.09 -27.47 3.28
C ARG A 147 9.39 -27.87 4.03
N PRO A 148 10.57 -27.26 3.77
CA PRO A 148 11.79 -27.65 4.47
C PRO A 148 11.75 -27.35 5.98
N MET A 149 11.14 -26.22 6.39
CA MET A 149 11.04 -25.85 7.80
C MET A 149 10.09 -26.75 8.57
N LEU A 150 8.97 -27.14 7.95
CA LEU A 150 8.03 -28.09 8.54
C LEU A 150 8.63 -29.50 8.64
N ALA A 151 9.42 -29.93 7.65
CA ALA A 151 10.11 -31.20 7.70
C ALA A 151 11.12 -31.27 8.86
N GLU A 152 11.98 -30.27 9.00
CA GLU A 152 12.95 -30.20 10.11
C GLU A 152 12.25 -30.13 11.47
N TRP A 153 11.14 -29.39 11.55
CA TRP A 153 10.34 -29.33 12.76
C TRP A 153 9.71 -30.67 13.11
N LEU A 154 9.17 -31.40 12.13
CA LEU A 154 8.60 -32.73 12.33
C LEU A 154 9.68 -33.71 12.79
N ASP A 155 10.86 -33.72 12.18
CA ASP A 155 11.95 -34.61 12.59
C ASP A 155 12.35 -34.40 14.06
N LYS A 156 12.31 -33.15 14.54
CA LYS A 156 12.66 -32.80 15.93
C LYS A 156 11.53 -33.07 16.93
N ASN A 157 10.27 -32.84 16.53
CA ASN A 157 9.13 -32.82 17.46
C ASN A 157 8.23 -34.06 17.38
N LEU A 158 8.28 -34.83 16.29
CA LEU A 158 7.48 -36.03 16.12
C LEU A 158 7.89 -37.16 17.09
N PRO A 159 9.20 -37.47 17.30
CA PRO A 159 9.60 -38.54 18.22
C PRO A 159 9.03 -38.40 19.64
N PRO A 160 9.17 -37.24 20.34
CA PRO A 160 8.64 -37.12 21.71
C PRO A 160 7.11 -37.14 21.77
N VAL A 161 6.42 -36.74 20.71
CA VAL A 161 4.95 -36.81 20.63
C VAL A 161 4.49 -38.27 20.52
N VAL A 162 5.15 -39.06 19.66
CA VAL A 162 4.84 -40.48 19.48
C VAL A 162 5.14 -41.27 20.74
N GLU A 163 6.26 -41.02 21.42
CA GLU A 163 6.60 -41.70 22.69
C GLU A 163 5.54 -41.50 23.78
N LYS A 164 4.99 -40.28 23.90
CA LYS A 164 3.89 -39.99 24.83
C LYS A 164 2.61 -40.74 24.47
N MET A 165 2.29 -40.84 23.18
CA MET A 165 1.11 -41.55 22.71
C MET A 165 1.26 -43.06 22.87
N VAL A 166 2.44 -43.61 22.58
CA VAL A 166 2.77 -45.03 22.76
C VAL A 166 2.82 -45.42 24.23
N SER A 167 3.42 -44.61 25.11
CA SER A 167 3.43 -44.89 26.56
C SER A 167 2.01 -44.92 27.14
N THR A 168 1.13 -44.02 26.69
CA THR A 168 -0.30 -44.04 27.03
C THR A 168 -1.00 -45.30 26.51
N GLU A 169 -0.67 -45.75 25.29
CA GLU A 169 -1.23 -46.98 24.69
C GLU A 169 -0.77 -48.23 25.47
N ILE A 170 0.52 -48.33 25.79
CA ILE A 170 1.07 -49.45 26.57
C ILE A 170 0.45 -49.49 27.96
N ALA A 171 0.36 -48.35 28.66
CA ALA A 171 -0.28 -48.27 29.97
C ALA A 171 -1.74 -48.77 29.93
N ARG A 172 -2.48 -48.45 28.86
CA ARG A 172 -3.86 -48.93 28.66
C ARG A 172 -3.93 -50.44 28.44
N ILE A 173 -3.04 -51.00 27.62
CA ILE A 173 -3.01 -52.44 27.33
C ILE A 173 -2.61 -53.24 28.57
N VAL A 174 -1.59 -52.77 29.29
CA VAL A 174 -1.09 -53.43 30.50
C VAL A 174 -2.11 -53.34 31.63
N GLY A 175 -2.77 -52.20 31.83
CA GLY A 175 -3.83 -52.04 32.85
C GLY A 175 -5.10 -52.84 32.58
N LYS A 176 -5.34 -53.28 31.33
CA LYS A 176 -6.50 -54.10 30.93
C LYS A 176 -6.24 -55.61 31.05
N LYS A 177 -5.01 -56.02 31.37
CA LYS A 177 -4.64 -57.44 31.59
C LYS A 177 -4.54 -57.83 33.07
N SER A 178 -5.13 -57.05 33.99
CA SER A 178 -5.37 -57.50 35.36
C SER A 178 -6.84 -57.75 35.62
#